data_AF-A0A0A1TH54-F1
#
_entry.id   AF-A0A0A1TH54-F1
#
_cell.length_a   1.000
_cell.length_b   1.000
_cell.length_c   1.000
_cell.angle_alpha   90.00
_cell.angle_beta   90.00
_cell.angle_gamma   90.00
#
_symmetry.space_group_name_H-M   'P 1'
#
loop_
_entity.id
_entity.type
_entity.pdbx_description
1 polymer ?
#
loop_
_entity_poly.entity_id
_entity_poly.type
_entity_poly.pdbx_seq_one_letter_code
_entity_poly.pdbx_strand_id
1 'polypeptide(L)'
;MANPGESSSVDAPPADVRSEIKKPKKKKVLLMGKSGSGKSSMRSIIFSNYIARDTRRLGATIDIDLSHVKFLGNLTLNLWDCGGQEAFMENYLSQQRVHVFSNVGVLIYVFDIESRDVDRDLATYVSIVSALLQYSSSAKIYILIHKMDLVVPTARESVYDERVRLIRQKTAEYVTSVGGDLSTSDLTPFATSIWDQSLYKAWASIIHDLVPNLSVIERNLANLGMAIEAEEILLFERTSFLAVSSWTSAEGLRNPTEDRLERMSNIMKHFKQSISRFTGTPRNAEQFVRMEHKAGMRFSLFILKFTTNTYLMVVLPPGEARFNAAMLNCQIAIEHFKFLDAPALPPAQASA
;
A
#
# COMPACT_ATOMS: atom_id res chain seq x y z
N MET A 1 -22.92 27.53 -62.72
CA MET A 1 -21.92 28.50 -62.23
C MET A 1 -21.77 28.31 -60.73
N ALA A 2 -20.53 28.22 -60.28
CA ALA A 2 -20.12 27.84 -58.94
C ALA A 2 -20.62 28.79 -57.85
N ASN A 3 -20.87 28.24 -56.66
CA ASN A 3 -21.09 29.01 -55.43
C ASN A 3 -20.09 28.46 -54.38
N PRO A 4 -19.05 29.21 -53.99
CA PRO A 4 -18.24 28.92 -52.79
C PRO A 4 -18.93 29.57 -51.56
N GLY A 5 -19.00 28.93 -50.38
CA GLY A 5 -17.97 28.97 -49.33
C GLY A 5 -17.91 30.39 -48.71
N GLU A 6 -18.13 30.68 -47.43
CA GLU A 6 -17.88 29.96 -46.18
C GLU A 6 -18.79 30.57 -45.08
N SER A 7 -19.35 29.76 -44.18
CA SER A 7 -19.89 30.22 -42.90
C SER A 7 -19.09 29.57 -41.77
N SER A 8 -18.31 30.38 -41.07
CA SER A 8 -17.49 30.01 -39.92
C SER A 8 -18.35 29.51 -38.75
N SER A 9 -18.31 28.21 -38.48
CA SER A 9 -18.80 27.63 -37.23
C SER A 9 -17.77 27.85 -36.13
N VAL A 10 -18.14 28.62 -35.11
CA VAL A 10 -17.36 28.81 -33.89
C VAL A 10 -17.40 27.49 -33.10
N ASP A 11 -16.27 26.83 -32.99
CA ASP A 11 -16.10 25.60 -32.19
C ASP A 11 -16.37 25.88 -30.71
N ALA A 12 -17.33 25.15 -30.15
CA ALA A 12 -17.56 25.06 -28.72
C ALA A 12 -16.40 24.31 -28.04
N PRO A 13 -16.02 24.67 -26.80
CA PRO A 13 -14.91 24.02 -26.12
C PRO A 13 -15.24 22.54 -25.82
N PRO A 14 -14.23 21.65 -25.80
CA PRO A 14 -14.47 20.23 -25.63
C PRO A 14 -14.99 19.92 -24.23
N ALA A 15 -15.98 19.02 -24.19
CA ALA A 15 -16.69 18.62 -22.99
C ALA A 15 -15.74 18.14 -21.87
N ASP A 16 -15.96 18.70 -20.68
CA ASP A 16 -15.38 18.29 -19.40
C ASP A 16 -15.42 16.76 -19.24
N VAL A 17 -14.25 16.12 -19.21
CA VAL A 17 -14.09 14.72 -18.79
C VAL A 17 -14.27 14.64 -17.28
N ARG A 18 -15.52 14.75 -16.81
CA ARG A 18 -15.89 14.39 -15.44
C ARG A 18 -15.91 12.87 -15.34
N SER A 19 -14.76 12.28 -15.05
CA SER A 19 -14.67 10.88 -14.65
C SER A 19 -15.57 10.66 -13.42
N GLU A 20 -16.63 9.87 -13.57
CA GLU A 20 -17.53 9.51 -12.46
C GLU A 20 -16.72 8.93 -11.29
N ILE A 21 -16.68 9.66 -10.18
CA ILE A 21 -16.00 9.24 -8.96
C ILE A 21 -16.85 8.13 -8.32
N LYS A 22 -16.51 6.86 -8.58
CA LYS A 22 -17.13 5.72 -7.87
C LYS A 22 -16.94 5.92 -6.35
N LYS A 23 -18.05 5.96 -5.60
CA LYS A 23 -17.99 6.00 -4.13
C LYS A 23 -17.12 4.84 -3.62
N PRO A 24 -16.11 5.09 -2.77
CA PRO A 24 -15.26 4.03 -2.26
C PRO A 24 -16.08 3.09 -1.38
N LYS A 25 -16.28 1.85 -1.84
CA LYS A 25 -16.81 0.77 -1.00
C LYS A 25 -15.83 0.61 0.19
N LYS A 26 -16.35 0.61 1.42
CA LYS A 26 -15.56 0.29 2.62
C LYS A 26 -14.90 -1.07 2.40
N LYS A 27 -13.57 -1.10 2.23
CA LYS A 27 -12.83 -2.35 2.02
C LYS A 27 -12.42 -2.90 3.39
N LYS A 28 -12.94 -4.08 3.74
CA LYS A 28 -12.52 -4.84 4.92
C LYS A 28 -11.24 -5.60 4.60
N VAL A 29 -10.22 -5.40 5.42
CA VAL A 29 -8.92 -6.07 5.33
C VAL A 29 -8.79 -6.97 6.54
N LEU A 30 -8.76 -8.28 6.32
CA LEU A 30 -8.52 -9.26 7.38
C LEU A 30 -7.03 -9.47 7.55
N LEU A 31 -6.53 -9.38 8.78
CA LEU A 31 -5.16 -9.72 9.14
C LEU A 31 -5.20 -10.94 10.08
N MET A 32 -4.82 -12.10 9.54
CA MET A 32 -4.94 -13.39 10.21
C MET A 32 -3.63 -14.19 10.21
N GLY A 33 -3.55 -15.20 11.07
CA GLY A 33 -2.38 -16.03 11.27
C GLY A 33 -2.18 -16.38 12.74
N LYS A 34 -1.34 -17.36 13.02
CA LYS A 34 -1.10 -17.89 14.37
C LYS A 34 -0.67 -16.84 15.38
N SER A 35 -0.95 -17.08 16.67
CA SER A 35 -0.45 -16.26 17.76
C SER A 35 1.09 -16.14 17.68
N GLY A 36 1.62 -14.96 17.94
CA GLY A 36 3.07 -14.71 17.86
C GLY A 36 3.65 -14.49 16.46
N SER A 37 2.86 -14.62 15.38
CA SER A 37 3.35 -14.46 14.00
C SER A 37 3.71 -13.02 13.59
N GLY A 38 3.44 -12.01 14.44
CA GLY A 38 3.84 -10.61 14.19
C GLY A 38 2.77 -9.70 13.57
N LYS A 39 1.51 -10.14 13.47
CA LYS A 39 0.37 -9.36 12.93
C LYS A 39 0.25 -7.94 13.51
N SER A 40 0.09 -7.84 14.82
CA SER A 40 -0.07 -6.55 15.50
C SER A 40 1.19 -5.70 15.42
N SER A 41 2.37 -6.31 15.45
CA SER A 41 3.65 -5.62 15.23
C SER A 41 3.69 -4.92 13.86
N MET A 42 3.30 -5.62 12.80
CA MET A 42 3.24 -5.04 11.45
C MET A 42 2.26 -3.87 11.37
N ARG A 43 1.03 -4.06 11.88
CA ARG A 43 0.01 -3.00 11.93
C ARG A 43 0.52 -1.76 12.66
N SER A 44 1.12 -1.93 13.84
CA SER A 44 1.60 -0.81 14.66
C SER A 44 2.77 -0.07 14.01
N ILE A 45 3.68 -0.76 13.31
CA ILE A 45 4.80 -0.10 12.60
C ILE A 45 4.27 0.77 11.46
N ILE A 46 3.40 0.20 10.62
CA ILE A 46 2.90 0.89 9.43
C ILE A 46 1.95 2.03 9.81
N PHE A 47 0.94 1.76 10.64
CA PHE A 47 -0.18 2.67 10.88
C PHE A 47 -0.13 3.43 12.21
N SER A 48 0.64 2.96 13.19
CA SER A 48 0.76 3.59 14.53
C SER A 48 2.13 4.21 14.80
N ASN A 49 3.02 4.23 13.80
CA ASN A 49 4.37 4.79 13.91
C ASN A 49 5.18 4.16 15.05
N TYR A 50 5.02 2.86 15.31
CA TYR A 50 5.89 2.12 16.22
C TYR A 50 7.27 1.90 15.58
N ILE A 51 8.29 1.83 16.43
CA ILE A 51 9.61 1.31 16.03
C ILE A 51 9.58 -0.20 16.28
N ALA A 52 10.29 -0.97 15.45
CA ALA A 52 10.38 -2.43 15.57
C ALA A 52 10.65 -2.89 17.02
N ARG A 53 11.59 -2.25 17.73
CA ARG A 53 11.90 -2.55 19.13
C ARG A 53 10.70 -2.38 20.09
N ASP A 54 9.84 -1.39 19.86
CA ASP A 54 8.71 -1.09 20.74
C ASP A 54 7.61 -2.15 20.65
N THR A 55 7.57 -2.92 19.55
CA THR A 55 6.59 -3.99 19.34
C THR A 55 6.72 -5.14 20.35
N ARG A 56 7.88 -5.28 21.01
CA ARG A 56 8.08 -6.27 22.09
C ARG A 56 7.16 -6.06 23.29
N ARG A 57 6.60 -4.86 23.44
CA ARG A 57 5.67 -4.50 24.52
C ARG A 57 4.22 -4.79 24.18
N LEU A 58 3.92 -5.20 22.94
CA LEU A 58 2.57 -5.54 22.53
C LEU A 58 2.17 -6.87 23.19
N GLY A 59 1.04 -6.85 23.89
CA GLY A 59 0.42 -8.05 24.42
C GLY A 59 -0.25 -8.88 23.32
N ALA A 60 -0.71 -10.07 23.69
CA ALA A 60 -1.52 -10.88 22.79
C ALA A 60 -2.87 -10.18 22.52
N THR A 61 -3.25 -10.08 21.25
CA THR A 61 -4.56 -9.56 20.86
C THR A 61 -5.65 -10.51 21.37
N ILE A 62 -6.62 -9.93 22.08
CA ILE A 62 -7.82 -10.60 22.55
C ILE A 62 -8.87 -10.39 21.48
N ASP A 63 -9.39 -11.49 20.95
CA ASP A 63 -10.38 -11.47 19.88
C ASP A 63 -9.97 -10.58 18.68
N ILE A 64 -10.85 -9.72 18.17
CA ILE A 64 -10.60 -8.88 16.99
C ILE A 64 -10.34 -7.43 17.42
N ASP A 65 -9.15 -6.90 17.12
CA ASP A 65 -8.84 -5.48 17.26
C ASP A 65 -9.15 -4.74 15.94
N LEU A 66 -10.16 -3.87 15.98
CA LEU A 66 -10.64 -3.11 14.83
C LEU A 66 -9.94 -1.76 14.72
N SER A 67 -9.19 -1.57 13.64
CA SER A 67 -8.52 -0.31 13.34
C SER A 67 -9.11 0.36 12.10
N HIS A 68 -9.62 1.58 12.26
CA HIS A 68 -10.09 2.42 11.16
C HIS A 68 -8.98 3.38 10.72
N VAL A 69 -8.28 3.03 9.66
CA VAL A 69 -7.18 3.85 9.13
C VAL A 69 -7.69 4.69 7.97
N LYS A 70 -7.62 6.01 8.11
CA LYS A 70 -7.80 6.93 6.98
C LYS A 70 -6.52 6.94 6.16
N PHE A 71 -6.64 6.60 4.88
CA PHE A 71 -5.56 6.56 3.91
C PHE A 71 -5.95 7.47 2.74
N LEU A 72 -5.03 8.33 2.27
CA LEU A 72 -5.29 9.27 1.16
C LEU A 72 -6.61 10.06 1.29
N GLY A 73 -6.98 10.47 2.50
CA GLY A 73 -8.19 11.26 2.79
C GLY A 73 -9.53 10.53 2.61
N ASN A 74 -9.76 9.90 1.46
CA ASN A 74 -11.02 9.31 1.01
C ASN A 74 -11.12 7.79 1.18
N LEU A 75 -10.00 7.09 1.35
CA LEU A 75 -9.97 5.65 1.57
C LEU A 75 -9.96 5.37 3.08
N THR A 76 -11.02 4.72 3.57
CA THR A 76 -11.02 4.18 4.94
C THR A 76 -10.77 2.68 4.88
N LEU A 77 -9.63 2.27 5.41
CA LEU A 77 -9.27 0.87 5.58
C LEU A 77 -9.83 0.40 6.91
N ASN A 78 -10.68 -0.62 6.86
CA ASN A 78 -11.15 -1.30 8.06
C ASN A 78 -10.27 -2.53 8.25
N LEU A 79 -9.22 -2.37 9.05
CA LEU A 79 -8.25 -3.41 9.33
C LEU A 79 -8.72 -4.21 10.56
N TRP A 80 -8.91 -5.51 10.35
CA TRP A 80 -9.33 -6.45 11.39
C TRP A 80 -8.11 -7.28 11.79
N ASP A 81 -7.47 -6.89 12.90
CA ASP A 81 -6.33 -7.63 13.47
C ASP A 81 -6.88 -8.74 14.37
N CYS A 82 -6.95 -9.96 13.84
CA CYS A 82 -7.56 -11.11 14.52
C CYS A 82 -6.56 -11.79 15.45
N GLY A 83 -6.95 -12.04 16.69
CA GLY A 83 -6.18 -12.81 17.67
C GLY A 83 -5.91 -14.23 17.16
N GLY A 84 -4.64 -14.62 17.07
CA GLY A 84 -4.23 -15.90 16.49
C GLY A 84 -4.21 -17.08 17.47
N GLN A 85 -4.83 -16.95 18.64
CA GLN A 85 -4.86 -18.01 19.67
C GLN A 85 -5.86 -19.09 19.23
N GLU A 86 -5.58 -20.37 19.49
CA GLU A 86 -6.38 -21.50 18.97
C GLU A 86 -7.88 -21.34 19.29
N ALA A 87 -8.24 -20.99 20.53
CA ALA A 87 -9.63 -20.77 20.92
C ALA A 87 -10.34 -19.66 20.12
N PHE A 88 -9.66 -18.56 19.80
CA PHE A 88 -10.24 -17.50 18.97
C PHE A 88 -10.39 -17.94 17.52
N MET A 89 -9.39 -18.65 16.98
CA MET A 89 -9.40 -19.15 15.61
C MET A 89 -10.55 -20.15 15.38
N GLU A 90 -10.78 -21.05 16.33
CA GLU A 90 -11.92 -21.96 16.31
C GLU A 90 -13.24 -21.21 16.35
N ASN A 91 -13.35 -20.17 17.17
CA ASN A 91 -14.55 -19.34 17.26
C ASN A 91 -14.83 -18.59 15.95
N TYR A 92 -13.78 -18.06 15.28
CA TYR A 92 -13.90 -17.43 13.96
C TYR A 92 -14.40 -18.40 12.90
N LEU A 93 -13.94 -19.66 12.94
CA LEU A 93 -14.30 -20.66 11.94
C LEU A 93 -15.65 -21.34 12.23
N SER A 94 -16.14 -21.26 13.47
CA SER A 94 -17.42 -21.83 13.90
C SER A 94 -18.48 -20.74 14.07
N GLN A 95 -18.59 -20.15 15.27
CA GLN A 95 -19.71 -19.29 15.66
C GLN A 95 -19.73 -17.95 14.92
N GLN A 96 -18.55 -17.34 14.69
CA GLN A 96 -18.43 -16.01 14.09
C GLN A 96 -18.13 -16.05 12.59
N ARG A 97 -18.24 -17.21 11.93
CA ARG A 97 -17.78 -17.41 10.54
C ARG A 97 -18.36 -16.40 9.57
N VAL A 98 -19.69 -16.19 9.57
CA VAL A 98 -20.35 -15.21 8.70
C VAL A 98 -19.87 -13.79 9.01
N HIS A 99 -19.77 -13.43 10.29
CA HIS A 99 -19.37 -12.10 10.73
C HIS A 99 -17.94 -11.74 10.29
N VAL A 100 -17.01 -12.69 10.44
CA VAL A 100 -15.59 -12.49 10.11
C VAL A 100 -15.35 -12.52 8.60
N PHE A 101 -15.94 -13.47 7.87
CA PHE A 101 -15.57 -13.70 6.47
C PHE A 101 -16.48 -13.02 5.42
N SER A 102 -17.53 -12.31 5.84
CA SER A 102 -18.37 -11.53 4.91
C SER A 102 -17.76 -10.17 4.57
N ASN A 103 -17.98 -9.73 3.31
CA ASN A 103 -17.59 -8.43 2.76
C ASN A 103 -16.08 -8.15 2.84
N VAL A 104 -15.25 -9.18 2.77
CA VAL A 104 -13.79 -9.07 2.80
C VAL A 104 -13.29 -8.65 1.42
N GLY A 105 -12.50 -7.59 1.36
CA GLY A 105 -11.82 -7.19 0.12
C GLY A 105 -10.45 -7.82 -0.01
N VAL A 106 -9.74 -7.96 1.11
CA VAL A 106 -8.38 -8.50 1.16
C VAL A 106 -8.21 -9.36 2.42
N LEU A 107 -7.62 -10.54 2.25
CA LEU A 107 -7.04 -11.33 3.34
C LEU A 107 -5.51 -11.19 3.30
N ILE A 108 -4.92 -10.81 4.44
CA ILE A 108 -3.48 -10.87 4.69
C ILE A 108 -3.27 -12.01 5.70
N TYR A 109 -2.72 -13.11 5.24
CA TYR A 109 -2.39 -14.24 6.11
C TYR A 109 -0.89 -14.28 6.40
N VAL A 110 -0.55 -14.37 7.68
CA VAL A 110 0.83 -14.25 8.17
C VAL A 110 1.32 -15.58 8.70
N PHE A 111 2.32 -16.15 8.05
CA PHE A 111 3.06 -17.31 8.51
C PHE A 111 4.31 -16.89 9.27
N ASP A 112 4.55 -17.52 10.41
CA ASP A 112 5.79 -17.37 11.16
C ASP A 112 6.82 -18.37 10.63
N ILE A 113 8.00 -17.90 10.18
CA ILE A 113 9.02 -18.79 9.65
C ILE A 113 9.60 -19.73 10.71
N GLU A 114 9.58 -19.35 11.98
CA GLU A 114 10.06 -20.19 13.09
C GLU A 114 9.02 -21.21 13.57
N SER A 115 7.83 -21.25 12.97
CA SER A 115 6.80 -22.18 13.40
C SER A 115 7.24 -23.62 13.18
N ARG A 116 7.23 -24.40 14.27
CA ARG A 116 7.64 -25.82 14.28
C ARG A 116 6.56 -26.77 13.77
N ASP A 117 5.30 -26.33 13.77
CA ASP A 117 4.15 -27.14 13.35
C ASP A 117 3.56 -26.57 12.05
N VAL A 118 4.29 -26.80 10.96
CA VAL A 118 3.97 -26.31 9.63
C VAL A 118 2.63 -26.84 9.13
N ASP A 119 2.37 -28.12 9.35
CA ASP A 119 1.18 -28.80 8.84
C ASP A 119 -0.10 -28.27 9.51
N ARG A 120 -0.08 -28.04 10.82
CA ARG A 120 -1.21 -27.43 11.54
C ARG A 120 -1.47 -25.99 11.07
N ASP A 121 -0.41 -25.21 10.86
CA ASP A 121 -0.52 -23.84 10.38
C ASP A 121 -1.16 -23.79 8.98
N LEU A 122 -0.79 -24.74 8.11
CA LEU A 122 -1.38 -24.89 6.77
C LEU A 122 -2.83 -25.38 6.83
N ALA A 123 -3.16 -26.33 7.70
CA ALA A 123 -4.53 -26.80 7.89
C ALA A 123 -5.46 -25.66 8.37
N THR A 124 -4.97 -24.83 9.28
CA THR A 124 -5.68 -23.64 9.77
C THR A 124 -5.85 -22.61 8.64
N TYR A 125 -4.80 -22.36 7.86
CA TYR A 125 -4.84 -21.48 6.71
C TYR A 125 -5.87 -21.95 5.66
N VAL A 126 -5.88 -23.23 5.30
CA VAL A 126 -6.86 -23.80 4.36
C VAL A 126 -8.29 -23.64 4.88
N SER A 127 -8.51 -23.84 6.18
CA SER A 127 -9.83 -23.63 6.81
C SER A 127 -10.29 -22.16 6.72
N ILE A 128 -9.36 -21.21 6.80
CA ILE A 128 -9.61 -19.78 6.64
C ILE A 128 -9.90 -19.43 5.18
N VAL A 129 -9.10 -19.94 4.23
CA VAL A 129 -9.34 -19.75 2.80
C VAL A 129 -10.70 -20.33 2.41
N SER A 130 -11.05 -21.50 2.94
CA SER A 130 -12.38 -22.10 2.79
C SER A 130 -13.49 -21.14 3.21
N ALA A 131 -13.40 -20.58 4.41
CA ALA A 131 -14.37 -19.63 4.92
C ALA A 131 -14.41 -18.35 4.07
N LEU A 132 -13.26 -17.84 3.66
CA LEU A 132 -13.15 -16.65 2.82
C LEU A 132 -13.84 -16.86 1.48
N LEU A 133 -13.54 -17.95 0.77
CA LEU A 133 -14.13 -18.22 -0.54
C LEU A 133 -15.63 -18.45 -0.48
N GLN A 134 -16.13 -19.01 0.63
CA GLN A 134 -17.56 -19.21 0.86
C GLN A 134 -18.33 -17.88 0.97
N TYR A 135 -17.78 -16.88 1.66
CA TYR A 135 -18.50 -15.63 1.99
C TYR A 135 -18.01 -14.39 1.22
N SER A 136 -16.82 -14.44 0.62
CA SER A 136 -16.14 -13.35 -0.08
C SER A 136 -15.21 -13.89 -1.18
N SER A 137 -15.77 -14.58 -2.19
CA SER A 137 -15.00 -15.22 -3.27
C SER A 137 -14.13 -14.26 -4.10
N SER A 138 -14.45 -12.95 -4.14
CA SER A 138 -13.68 -11.94 -4.85
C SER A 138 -12.53 -11.33 -4.03
N ALA A 139 -12.27 -11.83 -2.82
CA ALA A 139 -11.23 -11.28 -1.95
C ALA A 139 -9.83 -11.65 -2.47
N LYS A 140 -8.92 -10.67 -2.54
CA LYS A 140 -7.51 -10.93 -2.86
C LYS A 140 -6.80 -11.54 -1.64
N ILE A 141 -5.88 -12.47 -1.88
CA ILE A 141 -5.15 -13.18 -0.83
C ILE A 141 -3.66 -12.81 -0.88
N TYR A 142 -3.18 -12.21 0.20
CA TYR A 142 -1.76 -11.93 0.41
C TYR A 142 -1.21 -12.85 1.48
N ILE A 143 -0.05 -13.42 1.20
CA ILE A 143 0.64 -14.34 2.10
C ILE A 143 1.94 -13.69 2.52
N LEU A 144 2.09 -13.43 3.82
CA LEU A 144 3.33 -12.89 4.37
C LEU A 144 4.07 -14.02 5.10
N ILE A 145 5.21 -14.43 4.55
CA ILE A 145 6.17 -15.27 5.27
C ILE A 145 7.02 -14.31 6.11
N HIS A 146 6.73 -14.28 7.40
CA HIS A 146 7.20 -13.24 8.31
C HIS A 146 8.36 -13.71 9.18
N LYS A 147 9.09 -12.73 9.75
CA LYS A 147 10.32 -12.91 10.53
C LYS A 147 11.48 -13.50 9.73
N MET A 148 11.55 -13.18 8.43
CA MET A 148 12.62 -13.66 7.54
C MET A 148 14.02 -13.15 7.94
N ASP A 149 14.11 -12.17 8.84
CA ASP A 149 15.36 -11.75 9.47
C ASP A 149 16.04 -12.87 10.26
N LEU A 150 15.28 -13.84 10.77
CA LEU A 150 15.78 -14.97 11.56
C LEU A 150 16.40 -16.07 10.69
N VAL A 151 16.16 -16.02 9.38
CA VAL A 151 16.79 -16.91 8.40
C VAL A 151 18.11 -16.29 7.94
N VAL A 152 19.15 -17.12 7.88
CA VAL A 152 20.48 -16.71 7.39
C VAL A 152 20.37 -16.22 5.95
N PRO A 153 20.99 -15.07 5.57
CA PRO A 153 20.82 -14.47 4.24
C PRO A 153 20.99 -15.43 3.05
N THR A 154 21.95 -16.35 3.12
CA THR A 154 22.23 -17.32 2.05
C THR A 154 21.13 -18.35 1.82
N ALA A 155 20.29 -18.61 2.83
CA ALA A 155 19.20 -19.58 2.76
C ALA A 155 17.81 -18.93 2.61
N ARG A 156 17.72 -17.59 2.65
CA ARG A 156 16.44 -16.87 2.67
C ARG A 156 15.58 -17.18 1.44
N GLU A 157 16.20 -17.17 0.26
CA GLU A 157 15.51 -17.41 -1.00
C GLU A 157 14.98 -18.84 -1.09
N SER A 158 15.83 -19.84 -0.82
CA SER A 158 15.42 -21.25 -0.86
C SER A 158 14.31 -21.56 0.14
N VAL A 159 14.42 -21.05 1.37
CA VAL A 159 13.42 -21.26 2.43
C VAL A 159 12.10 -20.55 2.07
N TYR A 160 12.18 -19.34 1.52
CA TYR A 160 11.00 -18.63 1.04
C TYR A 160 10.28 -19.40 -0.08
N ASP A 161 11.02 -19.82 -1.11
CA ASP A 161 10.47 -20.53 -2.26
C ASP A 161 9.83 -21.86 -1.87
N GLU A 162 10.47 -22.61 -0.98
CA GLU A 162 9.91 -23.86 -0.44
C GLU A 162 8.58 -23.60 0.28
N ARG A 163 8.52 -22.58 1.15
CA ARG A 163 7.31 -22.23 1.88
C ARG A 163 6.20 -21.76 0.96
N VAL A 164 6.52 -20.92 -0.02
CA VAL A 164 5.56 -20.45 -1.04
C VAL A 164 5.03 -21.62 -1.85
N ARG A 165 5.90 -22.52 -2.31
CA ARG A 165 5.51 -23.71 -3.06
C ARG A 165 4.54 -24.58 -2.27
N LEU A 166 4.83 -24.84 -1.01
CA LEU A 166 3.98 -25.64 -0.13
C LEU A 166 2.61 -24.99 0.07
N ILE A 167 2.57 -23.68 0.33
CA ILE A 167 1.33 -22.92 0.50
C ILE A 167 0.50 -22.96 -0.80
N ARG A 168 1.12 -22.68 -1.96
CA ARG A 168 0.44 -22.73 -3.26
C ARG A 168 -0.11 -24.12 -3.57
N GLN A 169 0.67 -25.17 -3.29
CA GLN A 169 0.23 -26.54 -3.47
C GLN A 169 -1.01 -26.85 -2.61
N LYS A 170 -0.97 -26.53 -1.31
CA LYS A 170 -2.09 -26.79 -0.40
C LYS A 170 -3.34 -25.98 -0.77
N THR A 171 -3.18 -24.73 -1.21
CA THR A 171 -4.29 -23.92 -1.71
C THR A 171 -4.89 -24.55 -2.97
N ALA A 172 -4.06 -24.99 -3.93
CA ALA A 172 -4.53 -25.59 -5.17
C ALA A 172 -5.25 -26.93 -4.94
N GLU A 173 -4.71 -27.79 -4.07
CA GLU A 173 -5.35 -29.05 -3.65
C GLU A 173 -6.76 -28.79 -3.10
N TYR A 174 -6.91 -27.78 -2.24
CA TYR A 174 -8.19 -27.41 -1.66
C TYR A 174 -9.16 -26.85 -2.71
N VAL A 175 -8.73 -25.87 -3.51
CA VAL A 175 -9.58 -25.22 -4.53
C VAL A 175 -10.12 -26.25 -5.54
N THR A 176 -9.26 -27.18 -5.95
CA THR A 176 -9.64 -28.30 -6.85
C THR A 176 -10.71 -29.17 -6.20
N SER A 177 -10.59 -29.48 -4.90
CA SER A 177 -11.56 -30.32 -4.19
C SER A 177 -12.97 -29.71 -4.09
N VAL A 178 -13.07 -28.37 -4.14
CA VAL A 178 -14.35 -27.65 -4.04
C VAL A 178 -14.89 -27.28 -5.43
N GLY A 179 -14.18 -27.62 -6.51
CA GLY A 179 -14.56 -27.24 -7.88
C GLY A 179 -14.54 -25.74 -8.12
N GLY A 180 -13.78 -24.99 -7.31
CA GLY A 180 -13.60 -23.56 -7.48
C GLY A 180 -12.53 -23.26 -8.53
N ASP A 181 -12.63 -22.09 -9.15
CA ASP A 181 -11.58 -21.55 -10.02
C ASP A 181 -10.91 -20.39 -9.26
N LEU A 182 -9.92 -20.73 -8.43
CA LEU A 182 -9.02 -19.73 -7.85
C LEU A 182 -7.79 -19.68 -8.74
N SER A 183 -7.63 -18.58 -9.46
CA SER A 183 -6.45 -18.41 -10.29
C SER A 183 -5.22 -18.33 -9.38
N THR A 184 -4.10 -18.91 -9.82
CA THR A 184 -2.82 -18.78 -9.08
C THR A 184 -2.38 -17.32 -8.88
N SER A 185 -2.96 -16.42 -9.67
CA SER A 185 -2.78 -14.97 -9.66
C SER A 185 -3.44 -14.27 -8.46
N ASP A 186 -4.42 -14.90 -7.80
CA ASP A 186 -5.11 -14.32 -6.64
C ASP A 186 -4.34 -14.48 -5.33
N LEU A 187 -3.22 -15.23 -5.35
CA LEU A 187 -2.32 -15.44 -4.22
C LEU A 187 -0.98 -14.74 -4.46
N THR A 188 -0.73 -13.68 -3.69
CA THR A 188 0.48 -12.86 -3.77
C THR A 188 1.36 -13.04 -2.51
N PRO A 189 2.49 -13.75 -2.58
CA PRO A 189 3.36 -14.00 -1.44
C PRO A 189 4.44 -12.92 -1.28
N PHE A 190 4.83 -12.64 -0.04
CA PHE A 190 5.94 -11.75 0.31
C PHE A 190 6.78 -12.33 1.44
N ALA A 191 8.11 -12.25 1.30
CA ALA A 191 9.03 -12.38 2.42
C ALA A 191 9.02 -11.06 3.19
N THR A 192 8.80 -11.10 4.50
CA THR A 192 8.69 -9.87 5.32
C THR A 192 9.46 -9.95 6.63
N SER A 193 9.98 -8.79 7.05
CA SER A 193 10.55 -8.56 8.37
C SER A 193 10.20 -7.16 8.85
N ILE A 194 10.04 -6.99 10.17
CA ILE A 194 9.90 -5.67 10.80
C ILE A 194 11.22 -4.90 10.88
N TRP A 195 12.35 -5.54 10.55
CA TRP A 195 13.69 -4.96 10.67
C TRP A 195 14.24 -4.39 9.36
N ASP A 196 13.51 -4.54 8.25
CA ASP A 196 13.92 -4.06 6.94
C ASP A 196 12.73 -3.48 6.13
N GLN A 197 13.01 -3.08 4.89
CA GLN A 197 12.07 -2.45 3.98
C GLN A 197 11.02 -3.40 3.38
N SER A 198 11.19 -4.73 3.52
CA SER A 198 10.30 -5.73 2.90
C SER A 198 8.86 -5.61 3.38
N LEU A 199 8.65 -5.19 4.64
CA LEU A 199 7.32 -4.92 5.18
C LEU A 199 6.62 -3.77 4.43
N TYR A 200 7.36 -2.71 4.11
CA TYR A 200 6.81 -1.58 3.36
C TYR A 200 6.47 -1.97 1.93
N LYS A 201 7.29 -2.82 1.29
CA LYS A 201 7.01 -3.39 -0.03
C LYS A 201 5.68 -4.14 -0.06
N ALA A 202 5.49 -5.06 0.88
CA ALA A 202 4.27 -5.86 0.98
C ALA A 202 3.03 -4.99 1.21
N TRP A 203 3.09 -4.07 2.17
CA TRP A 203 1.97 -3.16 2.45
C TRP A 203 1.71 -2.15 1.31
N ALA A 204 2.74 -1.65 0.64
CA ALA A 204 2.57 -0.78 -0.52
C ALA A 204 1.82 -1.52 -1.65
N SER A 205 2.17 -2.78 -1.93
CA SER A 205 1.45 -3.60 -2.92
C SER A 205 -0.01 -3.85 -2.52
N ILE A 206 -0.27 -4.21 -1.27
CA ILE A 206 -1.63 -4.41 -0.75
C ILE A 206 -2.45 -3.12 -0.90
N ILE A 207 -1.87 -1.98 -0.56
CA ILE A 207 -2.54 -0.69 -0.59
C ILE A 207 -2.77 -0.21 -2.02
N HIS A 208 -1.80 -0.40 -2.92
CA HIS A 208 -1.90 -0.06 -4.35
C HIS A 208 -3.15 -0.69 -4.96
N ASP A 209 -3.43 -1.97 -4.64
CA ASP A 209 -4.65 -2.67 -5.05
C ASP A 209 -5.95 -2.16 -4.40
N LEU A 210 -5.83 -1.47 -3.27
CA LEU A 210 -6.96 -0.90 -2.55
C LEU A 210 -7.30 0.52 -3.01
N VAL A 211 -6.33 1.28 -3.52
CA VAL A 211 -6.46 2.70 -3.90
C VAL A 211 -7.40 2.87 -5.10
N PRO A 212 -8.47 3.68 -4.97
CA PRO A 212 -9.33 4.02 -6.10
C PRO A 212 -8.64 4.98 -7.07
N ASN A 213 -9.00 4.92 -8.35
CA ASN A 213 -8.52 5.84 -9.40
C ASN A 213 -6.99 5.88 -9.55
N LEU A 214 -6.31 4.79 -9.20
CA LEU A 214 -4.86 4.66 -9.27
C LEU A 214 -4.29 4.99 -10.66
N SER A 215 -4.97 4.58 -11.73
CA SER A 215 -4.59 4.90 -13.11
C SER A 215 -4.58 6.41 -13.41
N VAL A 216 -5.46 7.18 -12.76
CA VAL A 216 -5.46 8.65 -12.89
C VAL A 216 -4.27 9.25 -12.16
N ILE A 217 -3.93 8.73 -10.97
CA ILE A 217 -2.75 9.14 -10.21
C ILE A 217 -1.48 8.87 -11.03
N GLU A 218 -1.33 7.65 -11.55
CA GLU A 218 -0.18 7.23 -12.35
C GLU A 218 -0.02 8.09 -13.61
N ARG A 219 -1.12 8.35 -14.33
CA ARG A 219 -1.09 9.25 -15.50
C ARG A 219 -0.69 10.68 -15.14
N ASN A 220 -1.22 11.23 -14.05
CA ASN A 220 -0.88 12.59 -13.63
C ASN A 220 0.57 12.68 -13.15
N LEU A 221 1.08 11.66 -12.45
CA LEU A 221 2.50 11.57 -12.07
C LEU A 221 3.40 11.46 -13.30
N ALA A 222 3.00 10.69 -14.31
CA ALA A 222 3.75 10.59 -15.56
C ALA A 222 3.82 11.92 -16.31
N ASN A 223 2.68 12.62 -16.42
CA ASN A 223 2.64 13.96 -17.03
C ASN A 223 3.54 14.95 -16.28
N LEU A 224 3.50 14.94 -14.95
CA LEU A 224 4.36 15.78 -14.13
C LEU A 224 5.83 15.42 -14.32
N GLY A 225 6.16 14.13 -14.29
CA GLY A 225 7.52 13.61 -14.46
C GLY A 225 8.15 14.01 -15.78
N MET A 226 7.40 13.90 -16.87
CA MET A 226 7.84 14.37 -18.18
C MET A 226 8.01 15.90 -18.22
N ALA A 227 7.08 16.65 -17.63
CA ALA A 227 7.10 18.13 -17.66
C ALA A 227 8.26 18.74 -16.84
N ILE A 228 8.69 18.09 -15.75
CA ILE A 228 9.80 18.57 -14.91
C ILE A 228 11.13 17.88 -15.23
N GLU A 229 11.17 17.03 -16.26
CA GLU A 229 12.34 16.22 -16.62
C GLU A 229 12.89 15.41 -15.42
N ALA A 230 11.99 14.85 -14.61
CA ALA A 230 12.39 14.04 -13.48
C ALA A 230 13.00 12.70 -13.95
N GLU A 231 13.94 12.20 -13.16
CA GLU A 231 14.41 10.82 -13.32
C GLU A 231 13.45 9.85 -12.63
N GLU A 232 12.91 10.25 -11.48
CA GLU A 232 11.98 9.45 -10.69
C GLU A 232 11.08 10.34 -9.81
N ILE A 233 9.82 9.94 -9.65
CA ILE A 233 8.83 10.57 -8.77
C ILE A 233 8.19 9.49 -7.91
N LEU A 234 8.11 9.73 -6.59
CA LEU A 234 7.33 8.90 -5.67
C LEU A 234 6.28 9.73 -4.96
N LEU A 235 5.04 9.22 -4.95
CA LEU A 235 3.95 9.76 -4.16
C LEU A 235 3.77 8.89 -2.91
N PHE A 236 3.91 9.49 -1.73
CA PHE A 236 3.76 8.80 -0.45
C PHE A 236 2.51 9.27 0.28
N GLU A 237 1.87 8.37 1.04
CA GLU A 237 0.88 8.79 2.04
C GLU A 237 1.58 9.38 3.28
N ARG A 238 1.12 10.55 3.74
CA ARG A 238 1.79 11.41 4.72
C ARG A 238 2.06 10.74 6.07
N THR A 239 1.12 9.91 6.54
CA THR A 239 1.17 9.34 7.89
C THR A 239 2.05 8.11 7.94
N SER A 240 1.76 7.15 7.07
CA SER A 240 2.41 5.84 6.96
C SER A 240 3.75 5.90 6.24
N PHE A 241 3.94 6.87 5.34
CA PHE A 241 5.05 6.93 4.37
C PHE A 241 5.08 5.73 3.40
N LEU A 242 3.97 5.01 3.24
CA LEU A 242 3.86 4.01 2.18
C LEU A 242 3.83 4.69 0.81
N ALA A 243 4.58 4.13 -0.13
CA ALA A 243 4.51 4.52 -1.53
C ALA A 243 3.12 4.14 -2.07
N VAL A 244 2.42 5.14 -2.60
CA VAL A 244 1.08 5.00 -3.20
C VAL A 244 1.21 4.68 -4.68
N SER A 245 2.10 5.41 -5.35
CA SER A 245 2.38 5.27 -6.78
C SER A 245 3.74 5.93 -7.06
N SER A 246 4.35 5.55 -8.16
CA SER A 246 5.62 6.11 -8.62
C SER A 246 5.61 6.24 -10.13
N TRP A 247 6.46 7.14 -10.63
CA TRP A 247 6.81 7.23 -12.03
C TRP A 247 8.33 7.25 -12.15
N THR A 248 8.87 6.51 -13.11
CA THR A 248 10.31 6.40 -13.33
C THR A 248 10.60 6.58 -14.81
N SER A 249 11.53 7.47 -15.14
CA SER A 249 11.99 7.70 -16.51
C SER A 249 12.84 6.54 -17.03
N ALA A 250 13.15 6.54 -18.32
CA ALA A 250 14.10 5.58 -18.91
C ALA A 250 15.48 5.62 -18.23
N GLU A 251 15.91 6.81 -17.77
CA GLU A 251 17.15 6.99 -17.01
C GLU A 251 17.06 6.32 -15.63
N GLY A 252 15.98 6.59 -14.89
CA GLY A 252 15.77 6.05 -13.55
C GLY A 252 15.65 4.52 -13.53
N LEU A 253 15.16 3.91 -14.61
CA LEU A 253 15.12 2.45 -14.78
C LEU A 253 16.51 1.81 -14.85
N ARG A 254 17.56 2.58 -15.16
CA ARG A 254 18.96 2.09 -15.15
C ARG A 254 19.52 1.95 -13.75
N ASN A 255 18.80 2.42 -12.72
CA ASN A 255 19.22 2.25 -11.34
C ASN A 255 19.17 0.76 -10.93
N PRO A 256 20.29 0.14 -10.54
CA PRO A 256 20.35 -1.28 -10.21
C PRO A 256 19.64 -1.63 -8.89
N THR A 257 19.24 -0.62 -8.10
CA THR A 257 18.60 -0.82 -6.80
C THR A 257 17.10 -0.96 -6.99
N GLU A 258 16.62 -2.17 -7.17
CA GLU A 258 15.20 -2.47 -7.39
C GLU A 258 14.31 -2.16 -6.18
N ASP A 259 14.86 -2.30 -4.97
CA ASP A 259 14.11 -2.12 -3.71
C ASP A 259 14.13 -0.68 -3.16
N ARG A 260 14.59 0.28 -3.97
CA ARG A 260 14.82 1.65 -3.51
C ARG A 260 13.54 2.36 -3.07
N LEU A 261 12.39 2.03 -3.66
CA LEU A 261 11.12 2.71 -3.36
C LEU A 261 10.66 2.41 -1.93
N GLU A 262 10.62 1.12 -1.57
CA GLU A 262 10.30 0.66 -0.21
C GLU A 262 11.39 1.05 0.80
N ARG A 263 12.65 1.08 0.36
CA ARG A 263 13.77 1.56 1.19
C ARG A 263 13.62 3.03 1.55
N MET A 264 13.17 3.86 0.62
CA MET A 264 12.87 5.28 0.89
C MET A 264 11.72 5.43 1.89
N SER A 265 10.64 4.64 1.77
CA SER A 265 9.58 4.61 2.80
C SER A 265 10.13 4.32 4.19
N ASN A 266 11.02 3.33 4.32
CA ASN A 266 11.63 2.96 5.60
C ASN A 266 12.54 4.07 6.16
N ILE A 267 13.42 4.65 5.33
CA ILE A 267 14.31 5.76 5.71
C ILE A 267 13.48 6.95 6.21
N MET A 268 12.46 7.35 5.44
CA MET A 268 11.63 8.51 5.78
C MET A 268 10.80 8.27 7.03
N LYS A 269 10.33 7.04 7.28
CA LYS A 269 9.65 6.70 8.53
C LYS A 269 10.57 6.87 9.74
N HIS A 270 11.80 6.36 9.67
CA HIS A 270 12.79 6.52 10.74
C HIS A 270 13.17 7.98 10.96
N PHE A 271 13.34 8.75 9.89
CA PHE A 271 13.59 10.19 9.97
C PHE A 271 12.43 10.92 10.67
N LYS A 272 11.19 10.64 10.27
CA LYS A 272 9.96 11.20 10.87
C LYS A 272 9.88 10.90 12.37
N GLN A 273 10.17 9.66 12.78
CA GLN A 273 10.19 9.26 14.18
C GLN A 273 11.27 9.99 14.99
N SER A 274 12.44 10.20 14.37
CA SER A 274 13.55 10.92 14.98
C SER A 274 13.20 12.38 15.24
N ILE A 275 12.55 13.05 14.26
CA ILE A 275 12.04 14.43 14.43
C ILE A 275 10.98 14.48 15.52
N SER A 276 9.99 13.57 15.52
CA SER A 276 8.92 13.56 16.52
C SER A 276 9.48 13.42 17.94
N ARG A 277 10.48 12.55 18.13
CA ARG A 277 11.16 12.38 19.42
C ARG A 277 11.95 13.61 19.84
N PHE A 278 12.66 14.24 18.91
CA PHE A 278 13.50 15.41 19.21
C PHE A 278 12.68 16.68 19.46
N THR A 279 11.61 16.88 18.69
CA THR A 279 10.75 18.07 18.77
C THR A 279 9.62 17.92 19.80
N GLY A 280 9.37 16.70 20.31
CA GLY A 280 8.24 16.41 21.19
C GLY A 280 6.87 16.47 20.50
N THR A 281 6.83 16.62 19.17
CA THR A 281 5.57 16.68 18.43
C THR A 281 4.93 15.28 18.34
N PRO A 282 3.59 15.19 18.26
CA PRO A 282 2.90 13.90 18.11
C PRO A 282 3.40 13.12 16.89
N ARG A 283 3.52 11.79 17.00
CA ARG A 283 4.05 10.93 15.91
C ARG A 283 3.27 11.05 14.59
N ASN A 284 1.98 11.42 14.67
CA ASN A 284 1.10 11.57 13.52
C ASN A 284 1.09 12.99 12.94
N ALA A 285 1.73 13.94 13.62
CA ALA A 285 1.87 15.31 13.16
C ALA A 285 2.76 15.40 11.92
N GLU A 286 2.61 16.50 11.20
CA GLU A 286 3.54 16.89 10.15
C GLU A 286 4.90 17.21 10.77
N GLN A 287 5.94 16.47 10.37
CA GLN A 287 7.28 16.59 10.96
C GLN A 287 8.19 17.50 10.14
N PHE A 288 7.96 17.63 8.84
CA PHE A 288 8.72 18.50 7.96
C PHE A 288 7.85 18.94 6.78
N VAL A 289 8.08 20.14 6.26
CA VAL A 289 7.38 20.64 5.06
C VAL A 289 8.17 20.30 3.80
N ARG A 290 9.50 20.39 3.90
CA ARG A 290 10.43 20.24 2.79
C ARG A 290 11.76 19.65 3.26
N MET A 291 12.31 18.77 2.44
CA MET A 291 13.67 18.26 2.54
C MET A 291 14.33 18.37 1.16
N GLU A 292 15.58 18.80 1.11
CA GLU A 292 16.34 18.96 -0.13
C GLU A 292 17.70 18.27 0.02
N HIS A 293 18.15 17.62 -1.04
CA HIS A 293 19.46 16.99 -1.10
C HIS A 293 20.06 17.18 -2.49
N LYS A 294 21.21 17.87 -2.57
CA LYS A 294 21.94 18.09 -3.82
C LYS A 294 23.23 17.28 -3.77
N ALA A 295 23.29 16.17 -4.51
CA ALA A 295 24.42 15.26 -4.53
C ALA A 295 25.50 15.71 -5.54
N GLY A 296 25.86 17.00 -5.51
CA GLY A 296 26.83 17.61 -6.42
C GLY A 296 26.43 17.43 -7.88
N MET A 297 27.32 16.83 -8.67
CA MET A 297 27.12 16.57 -10.11
C MET A 297 26.36 15.27 -10.40
N ARG A 298 25.82 14.57 -9.40
CA ARG A 298 25.15 13.27 -9.61
C ARG A 298 23.65 13.42 -9.82
N PHE A 299 22.96 13.94 -8.81
CA PHE A 299 21.50 14.15 -8.84
C PHE A 299 21.09 15.21 -7.82
N SER A 300 19.88 15.71 -7.98
CA SER A 300 19.19 16.53 -6.98
C SER A 300 17.90 15.84 -6.56
N LEU A 301 17.55 15.95 -5.29
CA LEU A 301 16.37 15.35 -4.71
C LEU A 301 15.66 16.37 -3.84
N PHE A 302 14.34 16.40 -3.92
CA PHE A 302 13.53 17.07 -2.91
C PHE A 302 12.35 16.20 -2.52
N ILE A 303 11.91 16.37 -1.28
CA ILE A 303 10.67 15.84 -0.75
C ILE A 303 9.88 17.02 -0.21
N LEU A 304 8.66 17.21 -0.70
CA LEU A 304 7.78 18.27 -0.26
C LEU A 304 6.40 17.73 0.11
N LYS A 305 5.75 18.41 1.05
CA LYS A 305 4.32 18.24 1.27
C LYS A 305 3.60 18.58 -0.02
N PHE A 306 2.86 17.63 -0.58
CA PHE A 306 2.23 17.78 -1.88
C PHE A 306 0.73 18.03 -1.76
N THR A 307 0.04 17.24 -0.93
CA THR A 307 -1.35 17.48 -0.55
C THR A 307 -1.48 17.43 0.97
N THR A 308 -2.68 17.54 1.51
CA THR A 308 -2.95 17.37 2.94
C THR A 308 -2.57 15.96 3.41
N ASN A 309 -2.70 14.96 2.53
CA ASN A 309 -2.47 13.55 2.86
C ASN A 309 -1.29 12.91 2.14
N THR A 310 -0.51 13.67 1.34
CA THR A 310 0.63 13.10 0.59
C THR A 310 1.90 13.94 0.64
N TYR A 311 3.04 13.24 0.55
CA TYR A 311 4.33 13.81 0.17
C TYR A 311 4.67 13.42 -1.26
N LEU A 312 5.38 14.29 -1.95
CA LEU A 312 5.99 14.00 -3.25
C LEU A 312 7.50 14.05 -3.10
N MET A 313 8.16 12.98 -3.50
CA MET A 313 9.60 12.93 -3.68
C MET A 313 9.91 12.98 -5.17
N VAL A 314 10.86 13.81 -5.54
CA VAL A 314 11.31 13.96 -6.92
C VAL A 314 12.84 13.84 -6.96
N VAL A 315 13.32 13.02 -7.88
CA VAL A 315 14.74 12.87 -8.24
C VAL A 315 14.94 13.49 -9.61
N LEU A 316 15.94 14.35 -9.72
CA LEU A 316 16.26 15.13 -10.91
C LEU A 316 17.75 14.97 -11.24
N PRO A 317 18.13 15.15 -12.51
CA PRO A 317 19.54 15.35 -12.85
C PRO A 317 20.08 16.63 -12.16
N PRO A 318 21.40 16.79 -12.02
CA PRO A 318 21.99 17.95 -11.37
C PRO A 318 21.63 19.25 -12.11
N GLY A 319 21.48 20.35 -11.36
CA GLY A 319 21.26 21.68 -11.93
C GLY A 319 20.32 22.54 -11.10
N GLU A 320 20.81 23.69 -10.63
CA GLU A 320 20.08 24.60 -9.74
C GLU A 320 18.82 25.19 -10.39
N ALA A 321 18.93 25.62 -11.66
CA ALA A 321 17.81 26.18 -12.40
C ALA A 321 16.69 25.14 -12.60
N ARG A 322 17.06 23.91 -13.02
CA ARG A 322 16.11 22.79 -13.17
C ARG A 322 15.46 22.45 -11.84
N PHE A 323 16.24 22.34 -10.77
CA PHE A 323 15.73 22.04 -9.44
C PHE A 323 14.67 23.05 -8.98
N ASN A 324 14.97 24.35 -9.09
CA ASN A 324 14.04 25.40 -8.67
C ASN A 324 12.79 25.47 -9.56
N ALA A 325 12.94 25.29 -10.88
CA ALA A 325 11.81 25.22 -11.81
C ALA A 325 10.91 24.02 -11.52
N ALA A 326 11.48 22.84 -11.30
CA ALA A 326 10.75 21.62 -10.97
C ALA A 326 9.95 21.78 -9.66
N MET A 327 10.54 22.42 -8.64
CA MET A 327 9.83 22.69 -7.39
C MET A 327 8.61 23.61 -7.59
N LEU A 328 8.75 24.68 -8.39
CA LEU A 328 7.64 25.58 -8.71
C LEU A 328 6.55 24.84 -9.49
N ASN A 329 6.94 24.03 -10.49
CA ASN A 329 6.01 23.23 -11.29
C ASN A 329 5.26 22.22 -10.42
N CYS A 330 5.92 21.59 -9.44
CA CYS A 330 5.26 20.73 -8.46
C CYS A 330 4.23 21.49 -7.62
N GLN A 331 4.51 22.72 -7.19
CA GLN A 331 3.53 23.53 -6.45
C GLN A 331 2.29 23.84 -7.27
N ILE A 332 2.46 24.18 -8.56
CA ILE A 332 1.35 24.41 -9.50
C ILE A 332 0.57 23.11 -9.70
N ALA A 333 1.27 21.98 -9.81
CA ALA A 333 0.65 20.68 -10.07
C ALA A 333 -0.26 20.19 -8.95
N ILE A 334 -0.13 20.68 -7.71
CA ILE A 334 -0.95 20.27 -6.54
C ILE A 334 -2.45 20.32 -6.86
N GLU A 335 -2.90 21.31 -7.63
CA GLU A 335 -4.31 21.45 -8.04
C GLU A 335 -4.84 20.19 -8.73
N HIS A 336 -4.03 19.53 -9.57
CA HIS A 336 -4.40 18.30 -10.27
C HIS A 336 -4.46 17.07 -9.36
N PHE A 337 -4.00 17.17 -8.11
CA PHE A 337 -3.98 16.08 -7.13
C PHE A 337 -4.88 16.34 -5.92
N LYS A 338 -5.60 17.47 -5.85
CA LYS A 338 -6.51 17.78 -4.73
C LYS A 338 -7.62 16.74 -4.50
N PHE A 339 -7.97 15.96 -5.53
CA PHE A 339 -8.92 14.85 -5.39
C PHE A 339 -8.43 13.76 -4.42
N LEU A 340 -7.13 13.73 -4.11
CA LEU A 340 -6.53 12.87 -3.06
C LEU A 340 -6.82 13.36 -1.64
N ASP A 341 -7.34 14.57 -1.46
CA ASP A 341 -7.69 15.11 -0.15
C ASP A 341 -9.20 15.10 0.12
N ALA A 342 -10.03 15.15 -0.93
CA ALA A 342 -11.47 15.32 -0.78
C ALA A 342 -12.20 13.99 -0.52
N PRO A 343 -13.14 13.92 0.44
CA PRO A 343 -14.15 12.87 0.44
C PRO A 343 -14.97 12.98 -0.86
N ALA A 344 -15.31 11.84 -1.47
CA ALA A 344 -16.13 11.84 -2.68
C ALA A 344 -17.37 12.73 -2.49
N LEU A 345 -17.49 13.80 -3.27
CA LEU A 345 -18.63 14.70 -3.23
C LEU A 345 -19.92 13.86 -3.35
N PRO A 346 -20.94 14.08 -2.50
CA PRO A 346 -22.24 13.49 -2.76
C PRO A 346 -22.73 13.96 -4.13
N PRO A 347 -23.44 13.12 -4.91
CA PRO A 347 -23.94 13.53 -6.21
C PRO A 347 -24.79 14.78 -6.01
N ALA A 348 -24.56 15.79 -6.85
CA ALA A 348 -25.43 16.94 -6.95
C ALA A 348 -26.86 16.41 -7.06
N GLN A 349 -27.72 16.79 -6.12
CA GLN A 349 -29.16 16.59 -6.29
C GLN A 349 -29.49 17.23 -7.63
N ALA A 350 -29.84 16.40 -8.63
CA ALA A 350 -30.42 16.90 -9.86
C ALA A 350 -31.64 17.72 -9.42
N SER A 351 -31.56 19.03 -9.60
CA SER A 351 -32.68 19.94 -9.42
C SER A 351 -33.81 19.43 -10.28
N ALA A 352 -34.93 19.12 -9.62
CA ALA A 352 -36.21 18.80 -10.24
C ALA A 352 -36.72 19.94 -11.13
#